data_AF-A0AB36P3U2-F1
#
_entry.id   AF-A0AB36P3U2-F1
#
_cell.length_a   1.000
_cell.length_b   1.000
_cell.length_c   1.000
_cell.angle_alpha   90.00
_cell.angle_beta   90.00
_cell.angle_gamma   90.00
#
_symmetry.space_group_name_H-M   'P 1'
#
loop_
_entity.id
_entity.type
_entity.pdbx_description
1 polymer ?
#
loop_
_entity_poly.entity_id
_entity_poly.type
_entity_poly.pdbx_seq_one_letter_code
_entity_poly.pdbx_strand_id
1 'polypeptide(L)'
;MFNFFRKQNEIPNFSIIKNYSKKDLYFSRSKKWDWLNDKQIFLADNDSYGKIKMVTLDFWSQEMFLDANGQKTMTEYLTILINQFQKNKMEIPTDLDTFMIETLESLNNDLNAIEFSDFPIKIAPEFDNSLTEQSMKN
;
A
#
# COMPACT_ATOMS: atom_id res chain seq x y z
N MET A 1 32.14 -10.03 28.99
CA MET A 1 32.01 -9.96 27.52
C MET A 1 30.80 -10.78 27.13
N PHE A 2 29.71 -10.13 26.70
CA PHE A 2 28.49 -10.82 26.27
C PHE A 2 28.51 -10.92 24.75
N ASN A 3 28.66 -12.13 24.24
CA ASN A 3 28.43 -12.44 22.83
C ASN A 3 26.92 -12.35 22.55
N PHE A 4 26.45 -11.15 22.22
CA PHE A 4 25.15 -10.98 21.56
C PHE A 4 25.28 -11.39 20.09
N PHE A 5 25.34 -12.70 19.84
CA PHE A 5 24.98 -13.22 18.53
C PHE A 5 23.49 -12.99 18.35
N ARG A 6 23.13 -11.86 17.74
CA ARG A 6 21.77 -11.63 17.24
C ARG A 6 21.51 -12.71 16.19
N LYS A 7 20.50 -13.56 16.41
CA LYS A 7 19.93 -14.35 15.32
C LYS A 7 19.61 -13.37 14.19
N GLN A 8 20.15 -13.59 12.99
CA GLN A 8 19.60 -12.93 11.81
C GLN A 8 18.13 -13.32 11.75
N ASN A 9 17.23 -12.34 11.66
CA ASN A 9 15.82 -12.63 11.44
C ASN A 9 15.73 -13.35 10.10
N GLU A 10 15.50 -14.66 10.16
CA GLU A 10 15.41 -15.50 8.97
C GLU A 10 14.27 -14.99 8.11
N ILE A 11 14.53 -14.79 6.82
CA ILE A 11 13.50 -14.35 5.87
C ILE A 11 12.62 -15.57 5.57
N PRO A 12 11.30 -15.51 5.84
CA PRO A 12 10.39 -16.59 5.51
C PRO A 12 10.40 -16.92 4.02
N ASN A 13 10.05 -18.17 3.66
CA ASN A 13 9.86 -18.53 2.26
C ASN A 13 8.50 -18.05 1.77
N PHE A 14 8.47 -16.86 1.18
CA PHE A 14 7.28 -16.28 0.55
C PHE A 14 6.95 -16.99 -0.75
N SER A 15 6.16 -18.07 -0.66
CA SER A 15 5.80 -18.91 -1.80
C SER A 15 4.53 -18.45 -2.52
N ILE A 16 3.66 -17.70 -1.84
CA ILE A 16 2.40 -17.24 -2.42
C ILE A 16 2.67 -16.18 -3.46
N ILE A 17 3.49 -15.18 -3.13
CA ILE A 17 3.86 -14.12 -4.08
C ILE A 17 4.60 -14.67 -5.31
N LYS A 18 5.40 -15.73 -5.17
CA LYS A 18 6.13 -16.33 -6.31
C LYS A 18 5.19 -16.87 -7.39
N ASN A 19 4.01 -17.33 -6.99
CA ASN A 19 3.00 -17.91 -7.89
C ASN A 19 1.86 -16.92 -8.22
N TYR A 20 1.87 -15.74 -7.62
CA TYR A 20 0.81 -14.76 -7.79
C TYR A 20 0.93 -14.08 -9.17
N SER A 21 -0.19 -14.05 -9.92
CA SER A 21 -0.20 -13.60 -11.31
C SER A 21 0.15 -12.12 -11.49
N LYS A 22 -0.11 -11.28 -10.47
CA LYS A 22 0.17 -9.84 -10.50
C LYS A 22 1.45 -9.44 -9.75
N LYS A 23 2.31 -10.40 -9.37
CA LYS A 23 3.49 -10.17 -8.52
C LYS A 23 4.49 -9.15 -9.09
N ASP A 24 4.54 -9.03 -10.42
CA ASP A 24 5.45 -8.13 -11.14
C ASP A 24 4.71 -6.89 -11.69
N LEU A 25 3.44 -6.69 -11.31
CA LEU A 25 2.70 -5.47 -11.67
C LEU A 25 3.01 -4.34 -10.70
N TYR A 26 3.09 -3.14 -11.27
CA TYR A 26 3.09 -1.88 -10.55
C TYR A 26 1.70 -1.58 -10.00
N PHE A 27 1.64 -0.82 -8.91
CA PHE A 27 0.36 -0.41 -8.34
C PHE A 27 0.37 1.08 -7.99
N SER A 28 -0.72 1.76 -8.34
CA SER A 28 -0.90 3.20 -8.18
C SER A 28 -2.26 3.55 -7.62
N ARG A 29 -2.35 4.61 -6.80
CA ARG A 29 -3.62 5.21 -6.38
C ARG A 29 -4.46 5.63 -7.58
N SER A 30 -5.75 5.34 -7.51
CA SER A 30 -6.77 5.71 -8.48
C SER A 30 -7.97 6.45 -7.84
N LYS A 31 -7.89 6.73 -6.53
CA LYS A 31 -8.98 7.35 -5.77
C LYS A 31 -8.54 8.60 -5.03
N LYS A 32 -9.45 9.58 -4.97
CA LYS A 32 -9.25 10.83 -4.23
C LYS A 32 -9.25 10.55 -2.74
N TRP A 33 -8.41 11.25 -2.01
CA TRP A 33 -8.26 11.05 -0.56
C TRP A 33 -7.89 12.35 0.14
N ASP A 34 -8.13 12.42 1.43
CA ASP A 34 -7.64 13.50 2.28
C ASP A 34 -7.42 13.01 3.71
N TRP A 35 -6.70 13.82 4.48
CA TRP A 35 -6.51 13.61 5.90
C TRP A 35 -7.83 13.89 6.64
N LEU A 36 -8.32 12.88 7.35
CA LEU A 36 -9.39 13.06 8.33
C LEU A 36 -8.86 13.70 9.61
N ASN A 37 -7.64 13.31 9.99
CA ASN A 37 -6.87 13.82 11.12
C ASN A 37 -5.37 13.58 10.87
N ASP A 38 -4.54 13.78 11.89
CA ASP A 38 -3.08 13.61 11.82
C ASP A 38 -2.60 12.18 11.54
N LYS A 39 -3.50 11.19 11.57
CA LYS A 39 -3.17 9.76 11.47
C LYS A 39 -4.01 8.97 10.48
N GLN A 40 -5.18 9.46 10.12
CA GLN A 40 -6.16 8.72 9.34
C GLN A 40 -6.54 9.49 8.09
N ILE A 41 -6.67 8.77 6.98
CA ILE A 41 -7.22 9.30 5.74
C ILE A 41 -8.66 8.82 5.54
N PHE A 42 -9.38 9.52 4.68
CA PHE A 42 -10.59 9.00 4.06
C PHE A 42 -10.44 9.00 2.55
N LEU A 43 -11.04 8.00 1.91
CA LEU A 43 -11.23 7.95 0.46
C LEU A 43 -12.56 8.62 0.11
N ALA A 44 -12.54 9.55 -0.84
CA ALA A 44 -13.71 10.24 -1.32
C ALA A 44 -14.23 9.58 -2.60
N ASP A 45 -15.52 9.30 -2.64
CA ASP A 45 -16.22 8.80 -3.82
C ASP A 45 -17.54 9.54 -4.03
N ASN A 46 -17.97 9.66 -5.27
CA ASN A 46 -19.30 10.19 -5.57
C ASN A 46 -20.22 9.01 -5.85
N ASP A 47 -21.33 8.91 -5.11
CA ASP A 47 -22.35 7.93 -5.46
C ASP A 47 -23.11 8.33 -6.74
N SER A 48 -23.92 7.41 -7.25
CA SER A 48 -24.73 7.60 -8.46
C SER A 48 -25.73 8.76 -8.38
N TYR A 49 -25.91 9.36 -7.20
CA TYR A 49 -26.79 10.50 -6.95
C TYR A 49 -26.00 11.79 -6.63
N GLY A 50 -24.68 11.77 -6.78
CA GLY A 50 -23.79 12.91 -6.54
C GLY A 50 -23.51 13.20 -5.07
N LYS A 51 -23.83 12.29 -4.14
CA LYS A 51 -23.45 12.43 -2.73
C LYS A 51 -22.04 11.90 -2.50
N ILE A 52 -21.26 12.64 -1.74
CA ILE A 52 -19.91 12.23 -1.34
C ILE A 52 -20.03 11.10 -0.31
N LYS A 53 -19.49 9.93 -0.65
CA LYS A 53 -19.23 8.83 0.27
C LYS A 53 -17.79 8.91 0.74
N MET A 54 -17.60 8.77 2.05
CA MET A 54 -16.29 8.72 2.68
C MET A 54 -16.07 7.33 3.25
N VAL A 55 -14.93 6.72 2.95
CA VAL A 55 -14.52 5.42 3.48
C VAL A 55 -13.19 5.60 4.21
N THR A 56 -13.15 5.25 5.48
CA THR A 56 -11.91 5.15 6.25
C THR A 56 -11.27 3.79 6.05
N LEU A 57 -9.94 3.75 6.06
CA LEU A 57 -9.17 2.51 5.94
C LEU A 57 -8.67 2.05 7.32
N ASP A 58 -8.44 0.75 7.47
CA ASP A 58 -7.60 0.28 8.56
C ASP A 58 -6.15 0.73 8.33
N PHE A 59 -5.31 0.58 9.37
CA PHE A 59 -3.94 1.06 9.35
C PHE A 59 -3.14 0.53 8.16
N TRP A 60 -3.17 -0.78 7.89
CA TRP A 60 -2.34 -1.37 6.85
C TRP A 60 -2.86 -1.07 5.45
N SER A 61 -4.18 -1.11 5.26
CA SER A 61 -4.81 -0.67 4.00
C SER A 61 -4.45 0.78 3.68
N GLN A 62 -4.42 1.65 4.70
CA GLN A 62 -3.99 3.03 4.55
C GLN A 62 -2.52 3.15 4.14
N GLU A 63 -1.60 2.51 4.86
CA GLU A 63 -0.17 2.58 4.56
C GLU A 63 0.12 2.07 3.14
N MET A 64 -0.48 0.94 2.74
CA MET A 64 -0.29 0.39 1.40
C MET A 64 -0.88 1.29 0.31
N PHE A 65 -2.03 1.92 0.56
CA PHE A 65 -2.60 2.91 -0.35
C PHE A 65 -1.69 4.14 -0.50
N LEU A 66 -1.12 4.65 0.60
CA LEU A 66 -0.18 5.79 0.57
C LEU A 66 1.17 5.43 -0.08
N ASP A 67 1.57 4.16 -0.06
CA ASP A 67 2.76 3.67 -0.76
C ASP A 67 2.53 3.38 -2.26
N ALA A 68 1.26 3.27 -2.69
CA ALA A 68 0.85 2.98 -4.07
C ALA A 68 1.12 4.16 -5.02
N ASN A 69 2.41 4.42 -5.30
CA ASN A 69 2.87 5.55 -6.09
C ASN A 69 3.14 5.23 -7.57
N GLY A 70 2.80 4.01 -8.02
CA GLY A 70 2.97 3.57 -9.41
C GLY A 70 4.41 3.25 -9.81
N GLN A 71 5.37 3.27 -8.88
CA GLN A 71 6.80 3.12 -9.19
C GLN A 71 7.41 1.79 -8.74
N LYS A 72 6.66 0.98 -7.99
CA LYS A 72 7.15 -0.29 -7.45
C LYS A 72 6.19 -1.41 -7.79
N THR A 73 6.75 -2.56 -8.10
CA THR A 73 6.01 -3.81 -8.23
C THR A 73 5.67 -4.38 -6.86
N MET A 74 4.74 -5.33 -6.80
CA MET A 74 4.42 -6.02 -5.55
C MET A 74 5.62 -6.77 -4.96
N THR A 75 6.45 -7.38 -5.79
CA THR A 75 7.67 -8.09 -5.33
C THR A 75 8.71 -7.13 -4.74
N GLU A 76 8.90 -5.97 -5.36
CA GLU A 76 9.76 -4.91 -4.82
C GLU A 76 9.19 -4.34 -3.51
N TYR A 77 7.87 -4.18 -3.44
CA TYR A 77 7.22 -3.69 -2.23
C TYR A 77 7.35 -4.67 -1.06
N LEU A 78 7.14 -5.98 -1.28
CA LEU A 78 7.40 -6.99 -0.26
C LEU A 78 8.84 -6.93 0.23
N THR A 79 9.80 -6.75 -0.68
CA THR A 79 11.22 -6.59 -0.32
C THR A 79 11.44 -5.38 0.58
N ILE A 80 10.75 -4.26 0.32
CA ILE A 80 10.80 -3.06 1.17
C ILE A 80 10.23 -3.35 2.55
N LEU A 81 9.08 -4.01 2.66
CA LEU A 81 8.48 -4.37 3.94
C LEU A 81 9.42 -5.27 4.76
N ILE A 82 9.96 -6.32 4.15
CA ILE A 82 10.97 -7.21 4.79
C ILE A 82 12.14 -6.39 5.34
N ASN A 83 12.69 -5.48 4.53
CA ASN A 83 13.81 -4.63 4.94
C ASN A 83 13.43 -3.71 6.12
N GLN A 84 12.20 -3.19 6.17
CA GLN A 84 11.72 -2.39 7.30
C GLN A 84 11.64 -3.23 8.58
N PHE A 85 11.10 -4.45 8.53
CA PHE A 85 11.09 -5.36 9.68
C PHE A 85 12.50 -5.67 10.18
N GLN A 86 13.42 -6.00 9.27
CA GLN A 86 14.82 -6.26 9.62
C GLN A 86 15.52 -5.05 10.23
N LYS A 87 15.35 -3.86 9.65
CA LYS A 87 15.93 -2.61 10.14
C LYS A 87 15.44 -2.29 11.57
N ASN A 88 14.16 -2.55 11.83
CA ASN A 88 13.55 -2.36 13.14
C ASN A 88 13.78 -3.54 14.10
N LYS A 89 14.52 -4.57 13.68
CA LYS A 89 14.80 -5.80 14.45
C LYS A 89 13.52 -6.52 14.90
N MET A 90 12.47 -6.40 14.11
CA MET A 90 11.20 -7.10 14.31
C MET A 90 11.20 -8.42 13.57
N GLU A 91 10.48 -9.41 14.11
CA GLU A 91 10.22 -10.67 13.42
C GLU A 91 9.41 -10.39 12.15
N ILE A 92 9.82 -11.02 11.04
CA ILE A 92 9.11 -10.89 9.77
C ILE A 92 7.94 -11.88 9.81
N PRO A 93 6.67 -11.43 9.69
CA PRO A 93 5.54 -12.34 9.67
C PRO A 93 5.66 -13.35 8.53
N THR A 94 5.39 -14.63 8.81
CA THR A 94 5.50 -15.71 7.82
C THR A 94 4.43 -15.60 6.73
N ASP A 95 3.33 -14.93 7.03
CA ASP A 95 2.16 -14.67 6.18
C ASP A 95 2.19 -13.27 5.53
N LEU A 96 3.30 -12.53 5.66
CA LEU A 96 3.41 -11.16 5.14
C LEU A 96 3.09 -11.06 3.64
N ASP A 97 3.50 -12.04 2.83
CA ASP A 97 3.20 -12.04 1.40
C ASP A 97 1.70 -12.19 1.11
N THR A 98 1.04 -13.08 1.85
CA THR A 98 -0.40 -13.34 1.77
C THR A 98 -1.18 -12.10 2.20
N PHE A 99 -0.85 -11.57 3.38
CA PHE A 99 -1.46 -10.37 3.93
C PHE A 99 -1.36 -9.16 2.98
N MET A 100 -0.17 -8.93 2.42
CA MET A 100 0.07 -7.86 1.45
C MET A 100 -0.75 -8.04 0.17
N ILE A 101 -0.81 -9.27 -0.36
CA ILE A 101 -1.60 -9.58 -1.55
C ILE A 101 -3.08 -9.32 -1.29
N GLU A 102 -3.63 -9.86 -0.20
CA GLU A 102 -5.05 -9.71 0.14
C GLU A 102 -5.44 -8.24 0.35
N THR A 103 -4.57 -7.47 1.00
CA THR A 103 -4.81 -6.04 1.25
C THR A 103 -4.80 -5.24 -0.06
N LEU A 104 -3.81 -5.47 -0.93
CA LEU A 104 -3.75 -4.81 -2.24
C LEU A 104 -4.90 -5.25 -3.15
N GLU A 105 -5.31 -6.52 -3.10
CA GLU A 105 -6.49 -6.99 -3.83
C GLU A 105 -7.78 -6.38 -3.31
N SER A 106 -7.96 -6.20 -2.00
CA SER A 106 -9.13 -5.53 -1.44
C SER A 106 -9.17 -4.05 -1.82
N LEU A 107 -8.03 -3.35 -1.75
CA LEU A 107 -7.91 -1.97 -2.23
C LEU A 107 -8.29 -1.84 -3.71
N ASN A 108 -7.90 -2.81 -4.55
CA ASN A 108 -8.21 -2.81 -5.98
C ASN A 108 -9.68 -3.20 -6.27
N ASN A 109 -10.13 -4.35 -5.77
CA ASN A 109 -11.39 -4.97 -6.17
C ASN A 109 -12.60 -4.42 -5.39
N ASP A 110 -12.43 -4.19 -4.09
CA ASP A 110 -13.56 -3.82 -3.22
C ASP A 110 -13.74 -2.29 -3.17
N LEU A 111 -12.62 -1.56 -3.14
CA LEU A 111 -12.62 -0.11 -2.95
C LEU A 111 -12.35 0.68 -4.24
N ASN A 112 -11.84 0.03 -5.29
CA ASN A 112 -11.33 0.69 -6.50
C ASN A 112 -10.40 1.87 -6.14
N ALA A 113 -9.54 1.65 -5.13
CA ALA A 113 -8.66 2.66 -4.55
C ALA A 113 -7.28 2.69 -5.22
N ILE A 114 -6.85 1.55 -5.74
CA ILE A 114 -5.62 1.41 -6.51
C ILE A 114 -5.92 0.69 -7.83
N GLU A 115 -4.95 0.76 -8.74
CA GLU A 115 -4.94 0.03 -10.00
C GLU A 115 -3.60 -0.66 -10.20
N PHE A 116 -3.61 -1.80 -10.88
CA PHE A 116 -2.41 -2.53 -11.29
C PHE A 116 -2.03 -2.21 -12.74
N SER A 117 -0.72 -2.20 -13.04
CA SER A 117 -0.19 -1.90 -14.37
C SER A 117 1.07 -2.70 -14.68
N ASP A 118 1.25 -3.07 -15.96
CA ASP A 118 2.47 -3.72 -16.46
C ASP A 118 3.68 -2.77 -16.50
N PHE A 119 3.45 -1.46 -16.46
CA PHE A 119 4.49 -0.43 -16.55
C PHE A 119 4.40 0.57 -15.38
N PRO A 120 5.51 1.21 -14.99
CA PRO A 120 5.46 2.31 -14.03
C PRO A 120 4.52 3.42 -14.50
N ILE A 121 3.70 3.94 -13.59
CA ILE A 121 2.72 4.99 -13.89
C ILE A 121 3.08 6.26 -13.12
N LYS A 122 3.05 7.39 -13.82
CA LYS A 122 2.99 8.70 -13.17
C LYS A 122 1.54 8.99 -12.80
N ILE A 123 1.26 9.04 -11.51
CA ILE A 123 -0.08 9.29 -10.99
C ILE A 123 -0.52 10.72 -11.31
N ALA A 124 -1.79 10.88 -11.68
CA ALA A 124 -2.39 12.19 -11.87
C ALA A 124 -2.41 12.97 -10.54
N PRO A 125 -2.15 14.30 -10.53
CA PRO A 125 -2.08 15.07 -9.30
C PRO A 125 -3.33 14.96 -8.41
N GLU A 126 -4.51 14.72 -8.99
CA GLU A 126 -5.76 14.55 -8.24
C GLU A 126 -5.83 13.27 -7.38
N PHE A 127 -4.99 12.26 -7.66
CA PHE A 127 -4.90 11.02 -6.89
C PHE A 127 -3.60 10.93 -6.08
N ASP A 128 -2.57 11.67 -6.49
CA ASP A 128 -1.29 11.69 -5.78
C ASP A 128 -1.31 12.59 -4.54
N ASN A 129 -1.93 13.77 -4.66
CA ASN A 129 -2.01 14.74 -3.56
C ASN A 129 -3.33 14.59 -2.80
N SER A 130 -3.32 14.95 -1.52
CA SER A 130 -4.55 15.07 -0.73
C SER A 130 -5.47 16.19 -1.26
N LEU A 131 -6.78 16.09 -1.04
CA LEU A 131 -7.72 17.13 -1.48
C LEU A 131 -7.38 18.51 -0.92
N THR A 132 -6.94 18.58 0.34
CA THR A 132 -6.49 19.83 0.96
C THR A 132 -5.30 20.44 0.20
N GLU A 133 -4.29 19.65 -0.17
CA GLU A 133 -3.14 20.14 -0.96
C GLU A 133 -3.53 20.59 -2.37
N GLN A 134 -4.52 19.92 -2.99
CA GLN A 134 -5.05 20.32 -4.29
C GLN A 134 -5.72 21.69 -4.22
N SER A 135 -6.44 21.99 -3.13
CA SER A 135 -7.15 23.27 -2.94
C SER A 135 -6.22 24.47 -2.76
N MET A 136 -5.01 24.26 -2.24
CA MET A 136 -4.02 25.32 -2.02
C MET A 136 -3.22 25.70 -3.27
N LYS A 137 -3.32 24.92 -4.35
CA LYS A 137 -2.58 25.13 -5.60
C LYS A 137 -3.38 25.87 -6.68
N ASN A 138 -4.65 26.18 -6.40
CA ASN A 138 -5.57 26.93 -7.28
C ASN A 138 -5.80 28.35 -6.75
#